data_AF-A0A5B9W0R6-F1
#
_entry.id   AF-A0A5B9W0R6-F1
#
_cell.length_a   1.000
_cell.length_b   1.000
_cell.length_c   1.000
_cell.angle_alpha   90.00
_cell.angle_beta   90.00
_cell.angle_gamma   90.00
#
_symmetry.space_group_name_H-M   'P 1'
#
loop_
_entity.id
_entity.type
_entity.pdbx_description
1 polymer ?
#
loop_
_entity_poly.entity_id
_entity_poly.type
_entity_poly.pdbx_seq_one_letter_code
_entity_poly.pdbx_strand_id
1 'polypeptide(L)'
;MVSWTAFLVALVLVLGGLFAVLVLFGLSRSASGGDLDWQIARLERKVDLILTNMGIGHDDHVPEKVTRLASNGQVEEAVEEYVRLTGSRKSVARREVQYLREKLRASKGGPDPEP
;
A
#
# COMPACT_ATOMS: atom_id res chain seq x y z
N MET A 1 16.99 14.85 55.54
CA MET A 1 17.13 15.05 54.08
C MET A 1 16.56 13.90 53.24
N VAL A 2 16.44 12.68 53.77
CA VAL A 2 15.90 11.49 53.05
C VAL A 2 14.40 11.55 52.73
N SER A 3 13.62 12.40 53.42
CA SER A 3 12.17 12.50 53.22
C SER A 3 11.76 13.10 51.87
N TRP A 4 12.53 14.06 51.36
CA TRP A 4 12.20 14.76 50.11
C TRP A 4 12.46 13.89 48.89
N THR A 5 13.56 13.12 48.89
CA THR A 5 13.87 12.19 47.81
C THR A 5 12.87 11.04 47.76
N ALA A 6 12.46 10.50 48.91
CA ALA A 6 11.42 9.46 48.97
C ALA A 6 10.08 9.96 48.42
N PHE A 7 9.71 11.20 48.72
CA PHE A 7 8.49 11.83 48.19
C PHE A 7 8.54 12.00 46.67
N LEU A 8 9.66 12.47 46.12
CA LEU A 8 9.84 12.62 44.67
C LEU A 8 9.80 11.27 43.95
N VAL A 9 10.42 10.22 44.51
CA VAL A 9 10.39 8.87 43.93
C VAL A 9 8.97 8.32 43.92
N ALA A 10 8.22 8.47 45.02
CA ALA A 10 6.82 8.07 45.09
C ALA A 10 5.95 8.83 44.07
N LEU A 11 6.16 10.14 43.93
CA LEU A 11 5.43 10.97 42.97
C LEU A 11 5.69 10.52 41.52
N VAL A 12 6.95 10.23 41.16
CA VAL A 12 7.33 9.77 39.82
C VAL A 12 6.72 8.40 39.53
N LEU A 13 6.70 7.48 40.51
CA LEU A 13 6.08 6.17 40.34
C LEU A 13 4.57 6.26 40.14
N VAL A 14 3.89 7.14 40.88
CA VAL A 14 2.44 7.35 40.72
C VAL A 14 2.12 8.00 39.37
N LEU A 15 2.85 9.05 38.98
CA LEU A 15 2.64 9.73 37.70
C LEU A 15 3.01 8.83 36.52
N GLY A 16 4.12 8.09 36.61
CA GLY A 16 4.55 7.15 35.60
C GLY A 16 3.59 5.97 35.45
N GLY A 17 3.09 5.44 36.56
CA GLY A 17 2.06 4.40 36.57
C GLY A 17 0.75 4.89 35.94
N LEU A 18 0.29 6.09 36.33
CA LEU A 18 -0.90 6.71 35.75
C LEU A 18 -0.73 6.96 34.24
N PHE A 19 0.43 7.45 33.82
CA PHE A 19 0.75 7.66 32.41
C PHE A 19 0.73 6.35 31.63
N ALA A 20 1.33 5.27 32.17
CA ALA A 20 1.31 3.96 31.52
C ALA A 20 -0.11 3.41 31.35
N VAL A 21 -0.97 3.57 32.38
CA VAL A 21 -2.39 3.17 32.30
C VAL A 21 -3.14 3.99 31.25
N LEU A 22 -2.92 5.32 31.21
CA LEU A 22 -3.55 6.20 30.21
C LEU A 22 -3.10 5.88 28.79
N VAL A 23 -1.81 5.55 28.59
CA VAL A 23 -1.29 5.11 27.29
C VAL A 23 -1.92 3.77 26.90
N LEU A 24 -2.00 2.81 27.82
CA LEU A 24 -2.58 1.49 27.54
C LEU A 24 -4.08 1.60 27.19
N PHE A 25 -4.83 2.41 27.94
CA PHE A 25 -6.24 2.70 27.65
C PHE A 25 -6.42 3.54 26.38
N GLY A 26 -5.54 4.51 26.13
CA GLY A 26 -5.55 5.33 24.92
C GLY A 26 -5.30 4.48 23.68
N LEU A 27 -4.30 3.60 23.72
CA LEU A 27 -4.00 2.66 22.64
C LEU A 27 -5.09 1.61 22.48
N SER A 28 -5.63 1.06 23.58
CA SER A 28 -6.73 0.09 23.54
C SER A 28 -8.02 0.70 22.98
N ARG A 29 -8.34 1.95 23.34
CA ARG A 29 -9.49 2.68 22.79
C ARG A 29 -9.25 3.11 21.34
N SER A 30 -8.02 3.45 20.98
CA SER A 30 -7.63 3.75 19.59
C SER A 30 -7.68 2.52 18.69
N ALA A 31 -7.45 1.31 19.22
CA ALA A 31 -7.55 0.05 18.48
C ALA A 31 -9.00 -0.45 18.31
N SER A 32 -9.95 0.05 19.10
CA SER A 32 -11.36 -0.39 19.09
C SER A 32 -12.29 0.47 18.23
N GLY A 33 -11.81 1.58 17.65
CA GLY A 33 -12.63 2.50 16.87
C GLY A 33 -12.33 2.39 15.38
N GLY A 34 -13.30 1.98 14.57
CA GLY A 34 -13.23 1.88 13.10
C GLY A 34 -12.91 3.19 12.35
N ASP A 35 -12.59 4.27 13.06
CA ASP A 35 -12.08 5.52 12.51
C ASP A 35 -10.65 5.39 12.00
N LEU A 36 -9.82 4.52 12.57
CA LEU A 36 -8.43 4.37 12.14
C LEU A 36 -8.34 3.74 10.75
N ASP A 37 -9.17 2.73 10.46
CA ASP A 37 -9.27 2.12 9.14
C ASP A 37 -9.82 3.10 8.09
N TRP A 38 -10.82 3.90 8.45
CA TRP A 38 -11.36 4.93 7.55
C TRP A 38 -10.35 6.06 7.29
N GLN A 39 -9.58 6.46 8.30
CA GLN A 39 -8.51 7.44 8.15
C GLN A 39 -7.37 6.89 7.27
N ILE A 40 -6.98 5.63 7.46
CA ILE A 40 -5.98 4.96 6.64
C ILE A 40 -6.45 4.87 5.18
N ALA A 41 -7.68 4.43 4.92
CA ALA A 41 -8.23 4.35 3.56
C ALA A 41 -8.32 5.72 2.87
N ARG A 42 -8.61 6.78 3.63
CA ARG A 42 -8.62 8.16 3.11
C ARG A 42 -7.21 8.66 2.81
N LEU A 43 -6.22 8.31 3.62
CA LEU A 43 -4.81 8.62 3.39
C LEU A 43 -4.28 7.90 2.17
N GLU A 44 -4.59 6.61 2.00
CA GLU A 44 -4.19 5.82 0.84
C GLU A 44 -4.69 6.45 -0.46
N ARG A 45 -5.98 6.84 -0.52
CA ARG A 45 -6.55 7.53 -1.69
C ARG A 45 -5.89 8.88 -1.97
N LYS A 46 -5.47 9.61 -0.94
CA LYS A 46 -4.76 10.91 -1.11
C LYS A 46 -3.34 10.70 -1.62
N VAL A 47 -2.63 9.70 -1.11
CA VAL A 47 -1.29 9.34 -1.59
C VAL A 47 -1.37 8.90 -3.05
N ASP A 48 -2.37 8.11 -3.42
CA ASP A 48 -2.58 7.65 -4.78
C ASP A 48 -2.84 8.82 -5.76
N LEU A 49 -3.64 9.80 -5.35
CA LEU A 49 -3.88 11.05 -6.10
C LEU A 49 -2.61 11.92 -6.24
N ILE A 50 -1.78 11.97 -5.20
CA ILE A 50 -0.50 12.70 -5.23
C ILE A 50 0.48 12.01 -6.16
N LEU A 51 0.58 10.68 -6.10
CA LEU A 51 1.44 9.88 -6.98
C LEU A 51 1.00 10.04 -8.46
N THR A 52 -0.30 10.05 -8.71
CA THR A 52 -0.88 10.30 -10.04
C THR A 52 -0.54 11.71 -10.55
N ASN A 53 -0.65 12.74 -9.71
CA ASN A 53 -0.38 14.14 -10.10
C ASN A 53 1.11 14.48 -10.20
N MET A 54 2.00 13.75 -9.52
CA MET A 54 3.45 13.95 -9.64
C MET A 54 4.04 13.41 -10.94
N GLY A 55 3.23 12.88 -11.85
CA GLY A 55 3.75 12.27 -13.07
C GLY A 55 4.58 11.00 -12.82
N ILE A 56 4.58 10.48 -11.57
CA ILE A 56 4.94 9.09 -11.26
C ILE A 56 3.72 8.20 -11.59
N GLY A 57 3.00 8.54 -12.67
CA GLY A 57 2.26 7.56 -13.43
C GLY A 57 3.33 6.68 -14.06
N HIS A 58 3.64 5.59 -13.36
CA HIS A 58 4.33 4.40 -13.84
C HIS A 58 4.86 4.58 -15.26
N ASP A 59 6.05 5.18 -15.44
CA ASP A 59 6.59 5.41 -16.78
C ASP A 59 6.65 4.03 -17.45
N ASP A 60 5.81 3.91 -18.48
CA ASP A 60 5.32 2.69 -19.10
C ASP A 60 6.45 1.99 -19.88
N HIS A 61 7.43 1.47 -19.18
CA HIS A 61 8.23 0.38 -19.67
C HIS A 61 7.88 -0.88 -18.91
N VAL A 62 6.66 -1.36 -19.17
CA VAL A 62 6.34 -2.77 -18.95
C VAL A 62 7.42 -3.57 -19.67
N PRO A 63 8.22 -4.36 -18.93
CA PRO A 63 9.33 -5.08 -19.53
C PRO A 63 8.82 -5.94 -20.68
N GLU A 64 9.51 -5.91 -21.83
CA GLU A 64 9.07 -6.59 -23.06
C GLU A 64 8.75 -8.08 -22.81
N LYS A 65 9.48 -8.70 -21.88
CA LYS A 65 9.28 -10.07 -21.43
C LYS A 65 7.89 -10.29 -20.80
N VAL A 66 7.41 -9.37 -19.98
CA VAL A 66 6.07 -9.44 -19.36
C VAL A 66 4.99 -9.28 -20.44
N THR A 67 5.18 -8.37 -21.39
CA THR A 67 4.25 -8.17 -22.52
C THR A 67 4.13 -9.41 -23.39
N ARG A 68 5.26 -10.07 -23.71
CA ARG A 68 5.26 -11.34 -24.45
C ARG A 68 4.53 -12.45 -23.69
N LEU A 69 4.81 -12.62 -22.40
CA LEU A 69 4.14 -13.61 -21.54
C LEU A 69 2.61 -13.36 -21.46
N ALA A 70 2.21 -12.10 -21.28
CA ALA A 70 0.79 -11.72 -21.27
C ALA A 70 0.12 -11.98 -22.64
N SER A 71 0.82 -11.72 -23.75
CA SER A 71 0.31 -11.95 -25.11
C SER A 71 0.13 -13.43 -25.46
N ASN A 72 0.93 -14.31 -24.83
CA ASN A 72 0.85 -15.77 -24.96
C ASN A 72 -0.20 -16.40 -24.03
N GLY A 73 -0.89 -15.60 -23.21
CA GLY A 73 -1.87 -16.10 -22.24
C GLY A 73 -1.26 -16.63 -20.93
N GLN A 74 0.06 -16.50 -20.73
CA GLN A 74 0.78 -16.93 -19.53
C GLN A 74 0.68 -15.85 -18.43
N VAL A 75 -0.54 -15.64 -17.92
CA VAL A 75 -0.83 -14.54 -16.98
C VAL A 75 -0.12 -14.70 -15.64
N GLU A 76 -0.07 -15.92 -15.08
CA GLU A 76 0.56 -16.13 -13.77
C GLU A 76 2.06 -15.90 -13.82
N GLU A 77 2.72 -16.39 -14.86
CA GLU A 77 4.16 -16.20 -15.09
C GLU A 77 4.49 -14.73 -15.39
N ALA A 78 3.64 -14.03 -16.15
CA ALA A 78 3.78 -12.60 -16.39
C ALA A 78 3.68 -11.79 -15.08
N VAL A 79 2.81 -12.18 -14.15
CA VAL A 79 2.67 -11.51 -12.84
C VAL A 79 3.91 -11.73 -11.98
N GLU A 80 4.44 -12.95 -11.93
CA GLU A 80 5.66 -13.23 -11.16
C GLU A 80 6.88 -12.53 -11.74
N GLU A 81 7.01 -12.51 -13.06
CA GLU A 81 8.06 -11.79 -13.77
C GLU A 81 7.96 -10.27 -13.52
N TYR A 82 6.76 -9.72 -13.53
CA TYR A 82 6.52 -8.31 -13.25
C TYR A 82 6.88 -7.94 -11.79
N VAL A 83 6.51 -8.78 -10.82
CA VAL A 83 6.94 -8.59 -9.41
C VAL A 83 8.45 -8.64 -9.29
N ARG A 84 9.11 -9.59 -9.97
CA ARG A 84 10.57 -9.73 -9.92
C ARG A 84 11.30 -8.53 -10.52
N LEU A 85 10.81 -8.00 -11.63
CA LEU A 85 11.47 -6.90 -12.35
C LEU A 85 11.19 -5.53 -11.74
N THR A 86 9.98 -5.31 -11.22
CA THR A 86 9.57 -4.00 -10.71
C THR A 86 9.62 -3.89 -9.18
N GLY A 87 9.73 -5.02 -8.47
CA GLY A 87 9.59 -5.07 -7.00
C GLY A 87 8.16 -4.78 -6.51
N SER A 88 7.18 -4.70 -7.41
CA SER A 88 5.80 -4.37 -7.08
C SER A 88 5.12 -5.46 -6.25
N ARG A 89 4.10 -5.09 -5.46
CA ARG A 89 3.25 -6.07 -4.77
C ARG A 89 2.50 -6.95 -5.78
N LYS A 90 2.30 -8.23 -5.44
CA LYS A 90 1.61 -9.23 -6.30
C LYS A 90 0.19 -8.78 -6.72
N SER A 91 -0.51 -8.03 -5.87
CA SER A 91 -1.84 -7.48 -6.18
C SER A 91 -1.81 -6.40 -7.27
N VAL A 92 -0.77 -5.56 -7.27
CA VAL A 92 -0.56 -4.51 -8.28
C VAL A 92 -0.14 -5.15 -9.60
N ALA A 93 0.83 -6.07 -9.55
CA ALA A 93 1.28 -6.83 -10.71
C ALA A 93 0.14 -7.58 -11.41
N ARG A 94 -0.76 -8.21 -10.65
CA ARG A 94 -1.94 -8.90 -11.20
C ARG A 94 -2.87 -7.94 -11.95
N ARG A 95 -3.13 -6.75 -11.37
CA ARG A 95 -3.97 -5.74 -11.98
C ARG A 95 -3.37 -5.23 -13.29
N GLU A 96 -2.07 -4.95 -13.27
CA GLU A 96 -1.37 -4.41 -14.43
C GLU A 96 -1.30 -5.42 -15.59
N VAL A 97 -0.97 -6.68 -15.30
CA VAL A 97 -0.92 -7.73 -16.31
C VAL A 97 -2.32 -8.00 -16.89
N GLN A 98 -3.39 -7.89 -16.10
CA GLN A 98 -4.77 -7.99 -16.60
C GLN A 98 -5.12 -6.84 -17.54
N TYR A 99 -4.82 -5.59 -17.13
CA TYR A 99 -5.03 -4.41 -17.96
C TYR A 99 -4.25 -4.51 -19.28
N LEU A 100 -2.99 -4.95 -19.23
CA LEU A 100 -2.16 -5.19 -20.40
C LEU A 100 -2.76 -6.23 -21.34
N ARG A 101 -3.27 -7.35 -20.80
CA ARG A 101 -3.94 -8.39 -21.58
C ARG A 101 -5.20 -7.87 -22.28
N GLU A 102 -6.02 -7.09 -21.58
CA GLU A 102 -7.22 -6.46 -22.15
C GLU A 102 -6.86 -5.48 -23.27
N LYS A 103 -5.85 -4.64 -23.05
CA LYS A 103 -5.31 -3.71 -24.05
C LYS A 103 -4.78 -4.44 -25.28
N LEU A 104 -4.01 -5.52 -25.11
CA LEU A 104 -3.51 -6.34 -26.21
C LEU A 104 -4.64 -7.05 -26.98
N ARG A 105 -5.68 -7.50 -26.29
CA ARG A 105 -6.86 -8.11 -26.92
C ARG A 105 -7.66 -7.09 -27.72
N ALA A 106 -7.82 -5.88 -27.20
CA ALA A 106 -8.46 -4.77 -27.91
C ALA A 106 -7.66 -4.36 -29.15
N SER A 107 -6.32 -4.32 -29.05
CA SER A 107 -5.45 -4.02 -30.19
C SER A 107 -5.43 -5.11 -31.26
N LYS A 108 -5.62 -6.39 -30.89
CA LYS A 108 -5.76 -7.50 -31.84
C LYS A 108 -7.18 -7.61 -32.45
N GLY A 109 -8.15 -6.86 -31.93
CA GLY A 109 -9.55 -6.86 -32.38
C GLY A 109 -10.03 -5.53 -32.96
N GLY A 110 -9.13 -4.61 -33.30
CA GLY A 110 -9.45 -3.37 -34.03
C GLY A 110 -9.77 -3.66 -35.51
N PRO A 111 -10.61 -2.84 -36.16
CA PRO A 111 -11.21 -3.14 -37.46
C PRO A 111 -10.16 -3.36 -38.53
N ASP A 112 -10.39 -4.35 -39.41
CA ASP A 112 -9.71 -4.48 -40.69
C ASP A 112 -9.61 -3.09 -41.35
N PRO A 113 -8.46 -2.71 -41.93
CA PRO A 113 -8.47 -1.60 -42.87
C PRO A 113 -9.42 -2.00 -44.00
N GLU A 114 -10.55 -1.29 -44.12
CA GLU A 114 -11.42 -1.41 -45.28
C GLU A 114 -10.58 -1.31 -46.57
N PRO A 115 -10.92 -2.11 -47.60
CA PRO A 115 -10.12 -2.28 -48.80
C PRO A 115 -9.89 -0.99 -49.62
#